data_AF-A0A0C2CFR3-F1
#
_entry.id   AF-A0A0C2CFR3-F1
#
_cell.length_a   1.000
_cell.length_b   1.000
_cell.length_c   1.000
_cell.angle_alpha   90.00
_cell.angle_beta   90.00
_cell.angle_gamma   90.00
#
_symmetry.space_group_name_H-M   'P 1'
#
loop_
_entity.id
_entity.type
_entity.pdbx_description
1 polymer ?
#
loop_
_entity_poly.entity_id
_entity_poly.type
_entity_poly.pdbx_seq_one_letter_code
_entity_poly.pdbx_strand_id
1 'polypeptide(L)'
;MHDGKMTITVNSYLGKLKKTQIGRVYVEDLDDWDLGDKTFTWKDSLPGFELSPKGEITMDANMPPGTYHMSSNVHDNRRNENAVGYVTVNVLLVPEVAFANQGAMQLLLAEDTNLQYPDDFIRVDANGKSMMNTFTQEMAKYMGGNVVVDVFSIQLDYATLQTRNVPVLNVRFSAHGSPY
;
A
#
# COMPACT_ATOMS: atom_id res chain seq x y z
N MET A 1 2.39 10.92 -21.72
CA MET A 1 3.19 10.44 -20.57
C MET A 1 4.04 11.54 -19.95
N HIS A 2 3.93 11.72 -18.64
CA HIS A 2 4.67 12.67 -17.80
C HIS A 2 5.23 11.95 -16.55
N ASP A 3 6.19 12.58 -15.87
CA ASP A 3 6.81 12.03 -14.67
C ASP A 3 5.77 11.71 -13.58
N GLY A 4 5.92 10.57 -12.92
CA GLY A 4 5.05 10.14 -11.82
C GLY A 4 5.78 10.06 -10.50
N LYS A 5 5.03 10.14 -9.41
CA LYS A 5 5.53 9.90 -8.06
C LYS A 5 4.63 8.91 -7.34
N MET A 6 5.23 7.95 -6.66
CA MET A 6 4.50 7.01 -5.83
C MET A 6 5.20 6.76 -4.50
N THR A 7 4.41 6.47 -3.49
CA THR A 7 4.88 6.00 -2.19
C THR A 7 4.29 4.64 -1.90
N ILE A 8 5.13 3.68 -1.54
CA ILE A 8 4.75 2.32 -1.13
C ILE A 8 5.11 2.17 0.33
N THR A 9 4.15 1.78 1.16
CA THR A 9 4.41 1.46 2.57
C THR A 9 4.34 -0.05 2.75
N VAL A 10 5.41 -0.65 3.29
CA VAL A 10 5.52 -2.08 3.55
C VAL A 10 5.69 -2.31 5.04
N ASN A 11 4.72 -2.97 5.65
CA ASN A 11 4.76 -3.35 7.06
C ASN A 11 5.41 -4.73 7.21
N SER A 12 6.55 -4.79 7.90
CA SER A 12 7.36 -5.99 8.08
C SER A 12 7.27 -6.49 9.52
N TYR A 13 6.58 -7.62 9.73
CA TYR A 13 6.44 -8.22 11.05
C TYR A 13 7.77 -8.76 11.56
N LEU A 14 8.28 -8.21 12.67
CA LEU A 14 9.59 -8.58 13.24
C LEU A 14 10.77 -8.46 12.26
N GLY A 15 10.63 -7.65 11.21
CA GLY A 15 11.61 -7.57 10.12
C GLY A 15 11.65 -8.83 9.25
N LYS A 16 10.67 -9.73 9.41
CA LYS A 16 10.56 -11.00 8.71
C LYS A 16 9.48 -10.90 7.63
N LEU A 17 9.88 -10.46 6.46
CA LEU A 17 9.06 -10.54 5.25
C LEU A 17 9.79 -11.41 4.23
N LYS A 18 9.03 -12.23 3.51
CA LYS A 18 9.58 -12.96 2.34
C LYS A 18 9.80 -11.97 1.19
N LYS A 19 10.58 -12.39 0.20
CA LYS A 19 10.69 -11.65 -1.05
C LYS A 19 9.28 -11.46 -1.63
N THR A 20 8.89 -10.21 -1.90
CA THR A 20 7.49 -9.84 -2.19
C THR A 20 7.42 -8.80 -3.30
N GLN A 21 6.50 -8.97 -4.25
CA GLN A 21 6.13 -7.90 -5.17
C GLN A 21 5.32 -6.85 -4.42
N ILE A 22 5.83 -5.62 -4.33
CA ILE A 22 5.28 -4.56 -3.48
C ILE A 22 4.51 -3.48 -4.25
N GLY A 23 4.60 -3.49 -5.58
CA GLY A 23 3.88 -2.53 -6.41
C GLY A 23 4.39 -2.50 -7.83
N ARG A 24 4.00 -1.46 -8.56
CA ARG A 24 4.44 -1.18 -9.92
C ARG A 24 4.73 0.30 -10.06
N VAL A 25 5.80 0.65 -10.78
CA VAL A 25 6.16 2.03 -11.09
C VAL A 25 4.97 2.77 -11.71
N TYR A 26 4.71 3.98 -11.23
CA TYR A 26 3.67 4.87 -11.72
C TYR A 26 4.26 6.04 -12.52
N VAL A 27 3.60 6.40 -13.62
CA VAL A 27 3.80 7.62 -14.42
C VAL A 27 2.43 8.19 -14.77
N GLU A 28 2.36 9.50 -14.97
CA GLU A 28 1.11 10.15 -15.38
C GLU A 28 0.91 9.96 -16.88
N ASP A 29 -0.13 9.20 -17.26
CA ASP A 29 -0.49 9.05 -18.67
C ASP A 29 -2.00 9.01 -18.86
N LEU A 30 -2.48 9.54 -19.99
CA LEU A 30 -3.92 9.56 -20.31
C LEU A 30 -4.43 8.17 -20.71
N ASP A 31 -3.52 7.28 -21.12
CA ASP A 31 -3.75 5.89 -21.50
C ASP A 31 -3.01 4.90 -20.59
N ASP A 32 -2.94 5.18 -19.28
CA ASP A 32 -2.27 4.35 -18.26
C ASP A 32 -2.68 2.86 -18.18
N TRP A 33 -3.79 2.49 -18.84
CA TRP A 33 -4.26 1.13 -19.01
C TRP A 33 -3.44 0.31 -20.05
N ASP A 34 -2.60 0.95 -20.87
CA ASP A 34 -1.84 0.32 -21.98
C ASP A 34 -0.43 -0.17 -21.59
N LEU A 35 -0.29 -0.71 -20.38
CA LEU A 35 0.98 -1.20 -19.82
C LEU A 35 1.76 -2.19 -20.70
N GLY A 36 1.10 -2.85 -21.66
CA GLY A 36 1.75 -3.72 -22.64
C GLY A 36 2.65 -2.97 -23.63
N ASP A 37 2.39 -1.68 -23.85
CA ASP A 37 3.13 -0.82 -24.77
C ASP A 37 4.25 -0.06 -24.06
N LYS A 38 4.46 -0.27 -22.74
CA LYS A 38 5.47 0.44 -21.94
C LYS A 38 6.60 -0.47 -21.46
N THR A 39 7.82 0.04 -21.55
CA THR A 39 9.03 -0.62 -21.04
C THR A 39 9.58 0.13 -19.85
N PHE A 40 9.95 -0.59 -18.79
CA PHE A 40 10.47 -0.04 -17.55
C PHE A 40 11.91 -0.47 -17.32
N THR A 41 12.77 0.47 -16.94
CA THR A 41 14.18 0.21 -16.60
C THR A 41 14.61 1.08 -15.44
N TRP A 42 15.49 0.58 -14.58
CA TRP A 42 16.05 1.38 -13.49
C TRP A 42 16.78 2.60 -14.05
N LYS A 43 16.47 3.77 -13.50
CA LYS A 43 17.28 4.98 -13.63
C LYS A 43 18.23 5.07 -12.43
N ASP A 44 17.67 4.96 -11.23
CA ASP A 44 18.41 4.82 -9.96
C ASP A 44 17.85 3.62 -9.18
N SER A 45 18.68 2.62 -8.91
CA SER A 45 18.31 1.42 -8.14
C SER A 45 19.00 1.37 -6.78
N LEU A 46 18.45 0.56 -5.89
CA LEU A 46 19.06 0.24 -4.59
C LEU A 46 19.16 -1.28 -4.39
N PRO A 47 20.16 -1.76 -3.63
CA PRO A 47 20.23 -3.17 -3.26
C PRO A 47 18.95 -3.65 -2.57
N GLY A 48 18.54 -4.89 -2.85
CA GLY A 48 17.33 -5.48 -2.29
C GLY A 48 16.04 -5.15 -3.05
N PHE A 49 16.15 -4.50 -4.22
CA PHE A 49 15.00 -4.22 -5.10
C PHE A 49 15.27 -4.68 -6.54
N GLU A 50 14.26 -5.32 -7.10
CA GLU A 50 14.23 -5.75 -8.50
C GLU A 50 13.09 -5.06 -9.23
N LEU A 51 13.30 -4.74 -10.51
CA LEU A 51 12.31 -4.16 -11.40
C LEU A 51 12.10 -5.09 -12.59
N SER A 52 10.86 -5.50 -12.81
CA SER A 52 10.49 -6.24 -14.01
C SER A 52 10.37 -5.30 -15.21
N PRO A 53 10.53 -5.79 -16.45
CA PRO A 53 10.31 -4.98 -17.66
C PRO A 53 8.90 -4.39 -17.76
N LYS A 54 7.93 -4.94 -17.01
CA LYS A 54 6.54 -4.46 -16.90
C LYS A 54 6.33 -3.47 -15.74
N GLY A 55 7.42 -3.02 -15.11
CA GLY A 55 7.41 -2.01 -14.06
C GLY A 55 7.16 -2.55 -12.66
N GLU A 56 7.04 -3.87 -12.47
CA GLU A 56 6.74 -4.45 -11.16
C GLU A 56 7.97 -4.41 -10.27
N ILE A 57 7.78 -3.94 -9.03
CA ILE A 57 8.84 -3.78 -8.05
C ILE A 57 8.76 -4.94 -7.08
N THR A 58 9.84 -5.72 -6.99
CA THR A 58 9.99 -6.80 -6.02
C THR A 58 11.02 -6.39 -4.98
N MET A 59 10.63 -6.44 -3.71
CA MET A 59 11.48 -6.20 -2.55
C MET A 59 12.00 -7.52 -2.02
N ASP A 60 13.30 -7.61 -1.72
CA ASP A 60 13.92 -8.78 -1.14
C ASP A 60 13.43 -9.07 0.29
N ALA A 61 13.71 -10.30 0.74
CA ALA A 61 13.35 -10.73 2.07
C ALA A 61 14.11 -9.94 3.15
N ASN A 62 13.45 -9.70 4.28
CA ASN A 62 14.04 -9.11 5.49
C ASN A 62 14.73 -7.75 5.27
N MET A 63 14.21 -6.93 4.35
CA MET A 63 14.70 -5.57 4.17
C MET A 63 14.64 -4.78 5.49
N PRO A 64 15.71 -4.06 5.87
CA PRO A 64 15.72 -3.26 7.08
C PRO A 64 14.63 -2.17 7.07
N PRO A 65 14.06 -1.81 8.23
CA PRO A 65 13.18 -0.65 8.34
C PRO A 65 13.90 0.62 7.87
N GLY A 66 13.22 1.45 7.10
CA GLY A 66 13.79 2.66 6.53
C GLY A 66 13.03 3.17 5.31
N THR A 67 13.50 4.29 4.77
CA THR A 67 12.97 4.89 3.55
C THR A 67 13.98 4.73 2.42
N TYR A 68 13.52 4.19 1.30
CA TYR A 68 14.31 3.89 0.11
C TYR A 68 13.78 4.72 -1.05
N HIS A 69 14.66 5.47 -1.71
CA HIS A 69 14.33 6.28 -2.88
C HIS A 69 14.96 5.67 -4.13
N MET A 70 14.13 5.37 -5.12
CA MET A 70 14.54 4.80 -6.40
C MET A 70 13.84 5.56 -7.53
N SER A 71 14.31 5.38 -8.75
CA SER A 71 13.67 5.97 -9.92
C SER A 71 13.76 5.02 -11.13
N SER A 72 12.72 5.00 -11.96
CA SER A 72 12.66 4.19 -13.17
C SER A 72 12.43 5.08 -14.38
N ASN A 73 13.17 4.85 -15.46
CA ASN A 73 12.79 5.33 -16.77
C ASN A 73 11.60 4.51 -17.27
N VAL A 74 10.61 5.18 -17.85
CA VAL A 74 9.46 4.57 -18.51
C VAL A 74 9.43 5.07 -19.95
N HIS A 75 9.42 4.13 -20.88
CA HIS A 75 9.34 4.40 -22.31
C HIS A 75 8.04 3.85 -22.87
N ASP A 76 7.25 4.72 -23.49
CA ASP A 76 6.07 4.32 -24.26
C ASP A 76 6.50 3.96 -25.68
N ASN A 77 6.46 2.68 -26.03
CA ASN A 77 6.94 2.18 -27.31
C ASN A 77 6.01 2.54 -28.48
N ARG A 78 4.74 2.87 -28.21
CA ARG A 78 3.73 3.19 -29.23
C ARG A 78 3.77 4.67 -29.61
N ARG A 79 3.85 5.54 -28.60
CA ARG A 79 3.85 7.01 -28.75
C ARG A 79 5.26 7.59 -28.80
N ASN A 80 6.28 6.77 -28.52
CA ASN A 80 7.68 7.18 -28.45
C ASN A 80 7.91 8.31 -27.44
N GLU A 81 7.30 8.18 -26.26
CA GLU A 81 7.36 9.15 -25.17
C GLU A 81 8.20 8.60 -24.02
N ASN A 82 8.80 9.49 -23.21
CA ASN A 82 9.62 9.12 -22.06
C ASN A 82 9.16 9.87 -20.82
N ALA A 83 9.22 9.19 -19.68
CA ALA A 83 8.95 9.75 -18.37
C ALA A 83 9.80 9.07 -17.30
N VAL A 84 9.86 9.68 -16.12
CA VAL A 84 10.50 9.11 -14.93
C VAL A 84 9.46 8.85 -13.86
N GLY A 85 9.40 7.61 -13.38
CA GLY A 85 8.65 7.23 -12.20
C GLY A 85 9.54 7.28 -10.96
N TYR A 86 9.25 8.19 -10.03
CA TYR A 86 9.93 8.29 -8.74
C TYR A 86 9.22 7.43 -7.70
N VAL A 87 9.98 6.54 -7.05
CA VAL A 87 9.44 5.57 -6.10
C VAL A 87 10.04 5.83 -4.72
N THR A 88 9.17 6.03 -3.73
CA THR A 88 9.56 6.03 -2.32
C THR A 88 8.99 4.78 -1.66
N VAL A 89 9.84 3.92 -1.10
CA VAL A 89 9.42 2.74 -0.33
C VAL A 89 9.72 2.97 1.15
N ASN A 90 8.70 2.93 1.98
CA ASN A 90 8.81 3.00 3.44
C ASN A 90 8.64 1.59 4.02
N VAL A 91 9.71 1.01 4.55
CA VAL A 91 9.66 -0.27 5.27
C VAL A 91 9.52 0.03 6.76
N LEU A 92 8.40 -0.40 7.34
CA LEU A 92 8.06 -0.18 8.74
C LEU A 92 8.14 -1.49 9.51
N LEU A 93 8.77 -1.47 10.68
CA LEU A 93 8.79 -2.62 11.58
C LEU A 93 7.44 -2.71 12.31
N VAL A 94 6.77 -3.85 12.23
CA VAL A 94 5.66 -4.18 13.13
C VAL A 94 6.25 -4.98 14.30
N PRO A 95 6.34 -4.41 15.51
CA PRO A 95 6.91 -5.10 16.66
C PRO A 95 5.98 -6.22 17.17
N GLU A 96 6.53 -7.16 17.91
CA GLU A 96 5.78 -8.28 18.48
C GLU A 96 4.57 -7.80 19.28
N VAL A 97 4.76 -6.79 20.13
CA VAL A 97 3.71 -6.24 21.00
C VAL A 97 2.54 -5.63 20.22
N ALA A 98 2.81 -5.01 19.06
CA ALA A 98 1.77 -4.46 18.19
C ALA A 98 0.94 -5.56 17.55
N PHE A 99 1.56 -6.70 17.23
CA PHE A 99 0.88 -7.87 16.67
C PHE A 99 0.15 -8.68 17.76
N ALA A 100 0.76 -8.86 18.93
CA ALA A 100 0.17 -9.60 20.04
C ALA A 100 -1.08 -8.89 20.58
N ASN A 101 -1.04 -7.56 20.68
CA ASN A 101 -2.15 -6.73 21.17
C ASN A 101 -2.92 -6.05 20.02
N GLN A 102 -2.98 -6.70 18.86
CA GLN A 102 -3.65 -6.14 17.70
C GLN A 102 -5.18 -6.15 17.85
N GLY A 103 -5.82 -5.11 17.32
CA GLY A 103 -7.23 -5.11 16.99
C GLY A 103 -7.44 -5.64 15.57
N ALA A 104 -8.58 -6.29 15.36
CA ALA A 104 -9.05 -6.69 14.04
C ALA A 104 -10.46 -6.14 13.81
N MET A 105 -10.68 -5.56 12.64
CA MET A 105 -12.00 -5.14 12.18
C MET A 105 -12.28 -5.79 10.83
N GLN A 106 -13.47 -6.35 10.68
CA GLN A 106 -13.95 -6.88 9.41
C GLN A 106 -15.06 -5.96 8.90
N LEU A 107 -14.85 -5.37 7.73
CA LEU A 107 -15.81 -4.51 7.06
C LEU A 107 -16.50 -5.31 5.96
N LEU A 108 -17.83 -5.45 6.02
CA LEU A 108 -18.57 -5.97 4.88
C LEU A 108 -18.53 -4.96 3.73
N LEU A 109 -18.12 -5.42 2.55
CA LEU A 109 -18.12 -4.61 1.35
C LEU A 109 -19.51 -4.69 0.72
N ALA A 110 -20.25 -3.58 0.81
CA ALA A 110 -21.56 -3.49 0.19
C ALA A 110 -21.42 -3.12 -1.28
N GLU A 111 -22.31 -3.69 -2.10
CA GLU A 111 -22.55 -3.25 -3.46
C GLU A 111 -22.91 -1.75 -3.44
N ASP A 112 -22.46 -1.00 -4.44
CA ASP A 112 -22.69 0.46 -4.59
C ASP A 112 -21.98 1.37 -3.57
N THR A 113 -20.87 0.94 -2.99
CA THR A 113 -20.00 1.81 -2.17
C THR A 113 -18.67 2.10 -2.84
N ASN A 114 -18.00 3.18 -2.42
CA ASN A 114 -16.66 3.53 -2.89
C ASN A 114 -15.55 2.61 -2.34
N LEU A 115 -15.87 1.62 -1.49
CA LEU A 115 -14.92 0.67 -0.92
C LEU A 115 -15.17 -0.71 -1.53
N GLN A 116 -14.43 -1.05 -2.58
CA GLN A 116 -14.55 -2.34 -3.27
C GLN A 116 -13.25 -3.15 -3.20
N TYR A 117 -12.10 -2.46 -3.10
CA TYR A 117 -10.77 -3.07 -3.05
C TYR A 117 -9.95 -2.50 -1.89
N PRO A 118 -8.90 -3.20 -1.44
CA PRO A 118 -7.96 -2.67 -0.45
C PRO A 118 -7.36 -1.30 -0.83
N ASP A 119 -7.16 -1.05 -2.12
CA ASP A 119 -6.59 0.22 -2.60
C ASP A 119 -7.53 1.40 -2.31
N ASP A 120 -8.85 1.21 -2.43
CA ASP A 120 -9.84 2.26 -2.11
C ASP A 120 -9.77 2.69 -0.64
N PHE A 121 -9.30 1.80 0.25
CA PHE A 121 -9.16 2.10 1.66
C PHE A 121 -7.97 3.04 1.94
N ILE A 122 -6.88 2.89 1.19
CA ILE A 122 -5.62 3.63 1.41
C ILE A 122 -5.45 4.81 0.47
N ARG A 123 -6.15 4.83 -0.66
CA ARG A 123 -6.06 5.88 -1.67
C ARG A 123 -6.50 7.22 -1.07
N VAL A 124 -5.67 8.24 -1.29
CA VAL A 124 -5.96 9.60 -0.86
C VAL A 124 -6.84 10.32 -1.88
N ASP A 125 -7.81 11.07 -1.39
CA ASP A 125 -8.65 11.94 -2.21
C ASP A 125 -7.92 13.27 -2.57
N ALA A 126 -8.62 14.16 -3.29
CA ALA A 126 -8.11 15.47 -3.66
C ALA A 126 -7.75 16.38 -2.47
N ASN A 127 -8.23 16.06 -1.26
CA ASN A 127 -7.92 16.78 -0.02
C ASN A 127 -6.79 16.09 0.77
N GLY A 128 -6.16 15.04 0.23
CA GLY A 128 -5.12 14.28 0.90
C GLY A 128 -5.64 13.34 1.99
N LYS A 129 -6.93 13.00 1.99
CA LYS A 129 -7.54 12.11 2.99
C LYS A 129 -7.93 10.77 2.38
N SER A 130 -7.59 9.68 3.06
CA SER A 130 -8.04 8.32 2.72
C SER A 130 -9.13 7.81 3.69
N MET A 131 -9.79 6.71 3.33
CA MET A 131 -10.68 6.02 4.27
C MET A 131 -9.90 5.49 5.48
N MET A 132 -8.66 5.06 5.29
CA MET A 132 -7.73 4.69 6.37
C MET A 132 -7.46 5.86 7.32
N ASN A 133 -7.30 7.09 6.81
CA ASN A 133 -7.16 8.27 7.67
C ASN A 133 -8.44 8.53 8.47
N THR A 134 -9.62 8.34 7.86
CA THR A 134 -10.89 8.44 8.57
C THR A 134 -11.00 7.36 9.65
N PHE A 135 -10.68 6.11 9.33
CA PHE A 135 -10.68 4.98 10.26
C PHE A 135 -9.78 5.24 11.47
N THR A 136 -8.52 5.61 11.24
CA THR A 136 -7.55 5.88 12.32
C THR A 136 -8.01 7.03 13.21
N GLN A 137 -8.55 8.12 12.62
CA GLN A 137 -9.08 9.25 13.38
C GLN A 137 -10.30 8.88 14.24
N GLU A 138 -11.27 8.16 13.68
CA GLU A 138 -12.48 7.78 14.44
C GLU A 138 -12.18 6.73 15.52
N MET A 139 -11.27 5.78 15.24
CA MET A 139 -10.82 4.82 16.25
C MET A 139 -10.06 5.51 17.40
N ALA A 140 -9.18 6.46 17.09
CA ALA A 140 -8.49 7.24 18.12
C ALA A 140 -9.49 8.02 19.00
N LYS A 141 -10.51 8.66 18.41
CA LYS A 141 -11.58 9.35 19.15
C LYS A 141 -12.37 8.40 20.03
N TYR A 142 -12.77 7.24 19.49
CA TYR A 142 -13.48 6.20 20.25
C TYR A 142 -12.68 5.74 21.48
N MET A 143 -11.35 5.69 21.37
CA MET A 143 -10.43 5.30 22.44
C MET A 143 -10.02 6.46 23.38
N GLY A 144 -10.71 7.61 23.32
CA GLY A 144 -10.47 8.74 24.23
C GLY A 144 -9.50 9.81 23.71
N GLY A 145 -9.13 9.77 22.42
CA GLY A 145 -8.45 10.85 21.70
C GLY A 145 -6.92 10.90 21.85
N ASN A 146 -6.35 10.26 22.87
CA ASN A 146 -4.90 10.27 23.16
C ASN A 146 -4.18 9.00 22.68
N VAL A 147 -4.74 8.29 21.72
CA VAL A 147 -4.21 7.02 21.20
C VAL A 147 -3.82 7.19 19.74
N VAL A 148 -2.67 6.65 19.37
CA VAL A 148 -2.23 6.52 17.98
C VAL A 148 -2.64 5.13 17.48
N VAL A 149 -3.27 5.09 16.31
CA VAL A 149 -3.74 3.86 15.67
C VAL A 149 -2.90 3.61 14.42
N ASP A 150 -2.13 2.52 14.44
CA ASP A 150 -1.31 2.08 13.31
C ASP A 150 -1.98 0.91 12.60
N VAL A 151 -2.39 1.13 11.35
CA VAL A 151 -2.90 0.06 10.46
C VAL A 151 -1.73 -0.60 9.75
N PHE A 152 -1.56 -1.91 9.95
CA PHE A 152 -0.42 -2.64 9.39
C PHE A 152 -0.79 -3.78 8.44
N SER A 153 -2.08 -4.16 8.36
CA SER A 153 -2.56 -5.13 7.38
C SER A 153 -3.97 -4.79 6.92
N ILE A 154 -4.18 -4.86 5.61
CA ILE A 154 -5.48 -4.69 4.96
C ILE A 154 -5.58 -5.82 3.94
N GLN A 155 -6.61 -6.66 4.08
CA GLN A 155 -6.76 -7.86 3.26
C GLN A 155 -8.20 -8.05 2.80
N LEU A 156 -8.38 -8.25 1.50
CA LEU A 156 -9.65 -8.69 0.93
C LEU A 156 -9.85 -10.18 1.26
N ASP A 157 -11.05 -10.52 1.70
CA ASP A 157 -11.46 -11.88 2.06
C ASP A 157 -12.96 -12.05 1.77
N TYR A 158 -13.53 -13.21 2.11
CA TYR A 158 -14.95 -13.49 1.98
C TYR A 158 -15.53 -14.04 3.28
N ALA A 159 -16.63 -13.45 3.74
CA ALA A 159 -17.40 -13.98 4.85
C ALA A 159 -18.61 -14.77 4.33
N THR A 160 -18.84 -15.96 4.87
CA THR A 160 -20.06 -16.72 4.60
C THR A 160 -21.17 -16.26 5.55
N LEU A 161 -22.14 -15.53 5.01
CA LEU A 161 -23.42 -15.29 5.67
C LEU A 161 -24.37 -16.46 5.41
N GLN A 162 -25.50 -16.48 6.12
CA GLN A 162 -26.47 -17.59 6.12
C GLN A 162 -26.80 -18.16 4.73
N THR A 163 -26.87 -17.31 3.70
CA THR A 163 -27.25 -17.73 2.33
C THR A 163 -26.29 -17.28 1.24
N ARG A 164 -25.22 -16.54 1.56
CA ARG A 164 -24.30 -15.98 0.54
C ARG A 164 -22.92 -15.69 1.09
N ASN A 165 -21.92 -15.80 0.22
CA ASN A 165 -20.59 -15.26 0.47
C ASN A 165 -20.57 -13.78 0.11
N VAL A 166 -20.05 -12.95 1.00
CA VAL A 166 -19.91 -11.51 0.80
C VAL A 166 -18.44 -11.12 0.88
N PRO A 167 -17.95 -10.26 -0.01
CA PRO A 167 -16.59 -9.73 0.11
C PRO A 167 -16.47 -8.90 1.39
N VAL A 168 -15.34 -9.04 2.07
CA VAL A 168 -15.03 -8.31 3.29
C VAL A 168 -13.61 -7.77 3.25
N LEU A 169 -13.39 -6.64 3.91
CA LEU A 169 -12.06 -6.08 4.14
C LEU A 169 -11.66 -6.32 5.59
N ASN A 170 -10.65 -7.15 5.81
CA ASN A 170 -10.04 -7.38 7.10
C ASN A 170 -8.94 -6.34 7.33
N VAL A 171 -9.11 -5.53 8.37
CA VAL A 171 -8.16 -4.49 8.79
C VAL A 171 -7.56 -4.92 10.13
N ARG A 172 -6.23 -5.04 10.19
CA ARG A 172 -5.49 -5.26 11.46
C ARG A 172 -4.71 -4.00 11.81
N PHE A 173 -4.81 -3.62 13.07
CA PHE A 173 -4.23 -2.40 13.60
C PHE A 173 -3.72 -2.61 15.02
N SER A 174 -2.83 -1.74 15.45
CA SER A 174 -2.43 -1.61 16.85
C SER A 174 -2.77 -0.22 17.36
N ALA A 175 -3.03 -0.11 18.66
CA ALA A 175 -3.30 1.16 19.32
C ALA A 175 -2.30 1.35 20.46
N HIS A 176 -1.60 2.48 20.49
CA HIS A 176 -0.60 2.78 21.51
C HIS A 176 -0.63 4.27 21.90
N GLY A 177 0.08 4.63 22.98
CA GLY A 177 0.07 5.99 23.52
C GLY A 177 -0.93 6.26 24.63
N SER A 178 -1.68 5.25 25.08
CA SER A 178 -2.49 5.35 26.31
C SER A 178 -1.59 5.44 27.56
N PRO A 179 -1.82 6.38 28.49
CA PRO A 179 -0.97 6.58 29.67
C PRO A 179 -1.21 5.59 30.84
N TYR A 180 -1.75 4.40 30.60
CA TYR A 180 -2.01 3.41 31.66
C TYR A 180 -0.95 2.30 31.71
#